data_AF-A0A966A6Z0-F1
#
_entry.id   AF-A0A966A6Z0-F1
#
_cell.length_a   1.000
_cell.length_b   1.000
_cell.length_c   1.000
_cell.angle_alpha   90.00
_cell.angle_beta   90.00
_cell.angle_gamma   90.00
#
_symmetry.space_group_name_H-M   'P 1'
#
loop_
_entity.id
_entity.type
_entity.pdbx_description
1 polymer ?
#
loop_
_entity_poly.entity_id
_entity_poly.type
_entity_poly.pdbx_seq_one_letter_code
_entity_poly.pdbx_strand_id
1 'polypeptide(L)' 'MKVRPVLILLVIFGSGCSSMGVEPWERDILAKDEMQLTSDPVEAATDDHIYFSKEASSGGRGFGGGGCGCN' A
#
# COMPACT_ATOMS: atom_id res chain seq x y z
N MET A 1 -7.34 -40.61 -2.80
CA MET A 1 -8.60 -39.84 -3.00
C MET A 1 -8.88 -38.83 -1.87
N LYS A 2 -7.86 -38.26 -1.20
CA LYS A 2 -8.04 -37.30 -0.08
C LYS A 2 -7.64 -35.85 -0.44
N VAL A 3 -7.12 -35.63 -1.65
CA VAL A 3 -6.62 -34.32 -2.10
C VAL A 3 -7.73 -33.35 -2.51
N ARG A 4 -8.88 -33.87 -2.99
CA ARG A 4 -10.07 -33.09 -3.35
C ARG A 4 -10.68 -32.29 -2.19
N PRO A 5 -10.92 -32.89 -0.99
CA PRO A 5 -11.47 -32.14 0.13
C PRO A 5 -10.46 -31.11 0.69
N VAL A 6 -9.15 -31.40 0.64
CA VAL A 6 -8.11 -30.46 1.10
C VAL A 6 -8.06 -29.20 0.23
N LEU A 7 -8.20 -29.33 -1.10
CA LEU A 7 -8.27 -28.18 -2.01
C LEU A 7 -9.48 -27.29 -1.74
N ILE A 8 -10.64 -27.85 -1.45
CA ILE A 8 -11.85 -27.08 -1.13
C ILE A 8 -11.68 -26.32 0.19
N LEU A 9 -11.09 -26.96 1.20
CA LEU A 9 -10.84 -26.35 2.50
C LEU A 9 -9.88 -25.15 2.37
N LEU A 10 -8.84 -25.27 1.55
CA LEU A 10 -7.86 -24.21 1.33
C LEU A 10 -8.48 -22.96 0.67
N VAL A 11 -9.45 -23.14 -0.24
CA VAL A 11 -10.14 -22.03 -0.90
C VAL A 11 -11.04 -21.26 0.07
N ILE A 12 -11.72 -21.96 0.98
CA ILE A 12 -12.61 -21.34 1.97
C ILE A 12 -11.83 -20.52 3.01
N PHE A 13 -10.66 -21.02 3.44
CA PHE A 13 -9.80 -20.31 4.39
C PHE A 13 -8.91 -19.23 3.72
N GLY A 14 -8.77 -19.25 2.40
CA GLY A 14 -8.00 -18.26 1.63
C GLY A 14 -8.76 -17.00 1.24
N SER A 15 -10.09 -16.99 1.36
CA SER A 15 -10.92 -15.80 1.16
C SER A 15 -10.81 -14.86 2.36
N GLY A 16 -9.96 -13.83 2.24
CA GLY A 16 -9.89 -12.74 3.21
C GLY A 16 -11.10 -11.80 3.16
N CYS A 17 -11.14 -10.80 4.04
CA CYS A 17 -12.22 -9.79 4.14
C CYS A 17 -12.23 -8.76 3.00
N SER A 18 -11.89 -9.16 1.77
CA SER A 18 -11.79 -8.28 0.60
C SER A 18 -13.11 -7.56 0.26
N SER A 19 -14.25 -8.11 0.71
CA SER A 19 -15.59 -7.56 0.52
C SER A 19 -16.04 -6.60 1.63
N MET A 20 -15.21 -6.35 2.65
CA MET A 20 -15.54 -5.44 3.77
C MET A 20 -15.06 -3.99 3.51
N GLY A 21 -14.73 -3.66 2.26
CA GLY A 21 -14.32 -2.32 1.87
C GLY A 21 -15.51 -1.37 1.70
N VAL A 22 -15.25 -0.07 1.90
CA VAL A 22 -16.18 1.01 1.53
C VAL A 22 -16.23 1.18 0.00
N GLU A 23 -17.36 1.63 -0.52
CA GLU A 23 -17.56 1.91 -1.94
C GLU A 23 -16.61 3.03 -2.40
N PRO A 24 -16.16 3.05 -3.67
CA PRO A 24 -15.17 4.03 -4.13
C PRO A 24 -15.56 5.49 -3.86
N TRP A 25 -16.84 5.84 -3.97
CA TRP A 25 -17.37 7.18 -3.71
C TRP A 25 -17.50 7.53 -2.22
N GLU A 26 -17.51 6.54 -1.32
CA GLU A 26 -17.51 6.78 0.13
C GLU A 26 -16.13 7.24 0.65
N ARG A 27 -15.08 7.14 -0.18
CA ARG A 27 -13.73 7.62 0.14
C ARG A 27 -13.54 9.12 -0.07
N ASP A 28 -14.55 9.86 -0.52
CA ASP A 28 -14.46 11.29 -0.78
C ASP A 28 -14.04 12.10 0.46
N ILE A 29 -14.40 11.64 1.67
CA ILE A 29 -13.99 12.26 2.93
C ILE A 29 -12.47 12.23 3.18
N LEU A 30 -11.74 11.32 2.52
CA LEU A 30 -10.28 11.19 2.62
C LEU A 30 -9.53 12.14 1.66
N ALA A 31 -10.24 12.87 0.79
CA ALA A 31 -9.64 13.85 -0.11
C ALA A 31 -9.46 15.24 0.51
N LYS A 32 -9.81 15.41 1.80
CA LYS A 32 -9.60 16.66 2.53
C LYS A 32 -8.10 16.91 2.76
N ASP A 33 -7.68 18.16 2.73
CA ASP A 33 -6.27 18.54 2.99
C ASP A 33 -5.77 18.05 4.37
N GLU A 34 -6.64 18.04 5.38
CA GLU A 34 -6.33 17.54 6.72
C GLU A 34 -6.07 16.02 6.79
N MET A 35 -6.51 15.28 5.76
CA MET A 35 -6.35 13.82 5.66
C MET A 35 -5.14 13.43 4.79
N GLN A 36 -4.34 14.39 4.35
CA GLN A 36 -3.12 14.13 3.59
C GLN A 36 -2.13 13.33 4.43
N LEU A 37 -1.52 12.30 3.82
CA LEU A 37 -0.48 11.49 4.45
C LEU A 37 0.78 12.31 4.78
N THR A 38 0.97 13.43 4.06
CA THR A 38 2.05 14.37 4.30
C THR A 38 1.44 15.73 4.65
N SER A 39 1.78 16.25 5.83
CA SER A 39 1.30 17.55 6.30
C SER A 39 2.17 18.69 5.78
N ASP A 40 3.47 18.46 5.61
CA ASP A 40 4.43 19.41 5.08
C ASP A 40 5.30 18.72 4.00
N PRO A 41 5.20 19.14 2.72
CA PRO A 41 5.96 18.53 1.64
C PRO A 41 7.47 18.79 1.72
N VAL A 42 7.90 19.89 2.35
CA VAL A 42 9.33 20.24 2.50
C VAL A 42 9.98 19.34 3.55
N GLU A 43 9.29 19.12 4.67
CA GLU A 43 9.74 18.19 5.70
C GLU A 43 9.84 16.76 5.15
N ALA A 44 8.79 16.29 4.47
CA ALA A 44 8.77 14.96 3.88
C ALA A 44 9.88 14.76 2.82
N ALA A 45 10.13 15.77 1.97
CA ALA A 45 11.23 15.71 1.02
C ALA A 45 12.59 15.62 1.72
N THR A 46 12.78 16.36 2.81
CA THR A 46 14.03 16.33 3.60
C THR A 46 14.26 14.96 4.23
N ASP A 47 13.21 14.37 4.82
CA ASP A 47 13.28 13.03 5.39
C ASP A 47 13.58 11.96 4.35
N ASP A 48 12.99 12.06 3.16
CA ASP A 48 13.27 11.16 2.04
C ASP A 48 14.74 11.29 1.59
N HIS A 49 15.26 12.52 1.47
CA HIS A 49 16.67 12.75 1.15
C HIS A 49 17.62 12.13 2.19
N ILE A 50 17.32 12.27 3.47
CA ILE A 50 18.12 11.67 4.56
C ILE A 50 18.04 10.14 4.48
N TYR A 51 16.85 9.58 4.32
CA TYR A 51 16.61 8.14 4.30
C TYR A 51 17.35 7.47 3.13
N PHE A 52 17.20 8.02 1.92
CA PHE A 52 17.93 7.54 0.75
C PHE A 52 19.45 7.63 0.89
N SER A 53 19.94 8.72 1.48
CA SER A 53 21.38 8.90 1.68
C SER A 53 21.95 7.93 2.71
N LYS A 54 21.18 7.57 3.73
CA LYS A 54 21.63 6.68 4.82
C LYS A 54 21.49 5.20 4.47
N GLU A 55 20.41 4.84 3.79
CA GLU A 55 20.05 3.44 3.59
C GLU A 55 20.36 2.93 2.19
N ALA A 56 20.83 3.79 1.29
CA ALA A 56 21.05 3.48 -0.13
C ALA A 56 19.82 2.80 -0.78
N SER A 57 18.63 3.08 -0.25
CA SER A 57 17.37 2.49 -0.68
C SER A 57 16.96 3.13 -2.01
N SER A 58 16.87 2.34 -3.07
CA SER A 58 16.36 2.80 -4.37
C SER A 58 14.84 2.60 -4.42
N GLY A 59 14.05 3.68 -4.45
CA GLY A 59 12.58 3.64 -4.57
C GLY A 59 11.86 4.41 -3.46
N GLY A 60 11.17 5.49 -3.80
CA GLY A 60 10.54 6.43 -2.84
C GLY A 60 9.33 5.89 -2.08
N ARG A 61 8.84 6.69 -1.13
CA ARG A 61 7.82 6.32 -0.13
C ARG A 61 6.35 6.30 -0.64
N GLY A 62 6.12 6.13 -1.94
CA GLY A 62 4.79 6.31 -2.55
C GLY A 62 4.03 5.01 -2.88
N PHE A 63 2.71 5.02 -2.71
CA PHE A 63 1.79 3.92 -3.10
C PHE A 63 1.45 3.89 -4.61
N GLY A 64 2.11 4.70 -5.44
CA GLY A 64 1.77 4.88 -6.87
C GLY A 64 2.95 5.18 -7.81
N GLY A 65 4.18 4.83 -7.44
CA GLY A 65 5.36 4.92 -8.31
C GLY A 65 5.97 3.53 -8.51
N GLY A 66 5.76 2.94 -9.68
CA GLY A 66 6.21 1.59 -10.01
C GLY A 66 7.72 1.48 -10.27
N GLY A 67 8.21 0.25 -10.14
CA GLY A 67 9.47 -0.20 -10.73
C GLY A 67 10.46 -0.78 -9.74
N CYS A 68 10.90 -2.01 -10.00
CA CYS A 68 12.25 -2.46 -9.64
C CYS A 68 13.20 -1.32 -10.03
N GLY A 69 13.93 -0.74 -9.06
CA GLY A 69 14.71 0.49 -9.20
C GLY A 69 15.83 0.44 -10.23
N CYS A 70 15.47 0.40 -11.51
CA CYS A 70 16.33 0.68 -12.65
C CYS A 70 15.69 1.83 -13.42
N ASN A 71 16.45 2.92 -13.61
CA ASN A 71 16.40 3.62 -14.87
C ASN A 71 17.45 2.95 -15.78
#